data_AF-A0A1H6V0T5-F1
#
_entry.id   AF-A0A1H6V0T5-F1
#
_cell.length_a   1.000
_cell.length_b   1.000
_cell.length_c   1.000
_cell.angle_alpha   90.00
_cell.angle_beta   90.00
_cell.angle_gamma   90.00
#
_symmetry.space_group_name_H-M   'P 1'
#
loop_
_entity.id
_entity.type
_entity.pdbx_description
1 polymer ?
#
loop_
_entity_poly.entity_id
_entity_poly.type
_entity_poly.pdbx_seq_one_letter_code
_entity_poly.pdbx_strand_id
1 'polypeptide(L)' 'MYDAINTLASKERDRQRFAALMAQHEAAGRGIVIAPTYTPKPMPPRRSKIDPETVPKRKQATKIRKAGGRA' A
#
# COMPACT_ATOMS: atom_id res chain seq x y z
N MET A 1 26.74 12.04 4.47
CA MET A 1 26.05 13.27 4.03
C MET A 1 24.67 12.88 3.51
N TYR A 2 23.70 12.65 4.41
CA TYR A 2 22.35 12.12 4.07
C TYR A 2 21.21 13.02 4.56
N ASP A 3 21.50 14.25 5.02
CA ASP A 3 20.50 15.13 5.66
C ASP A 3 19.74 16.04 4.70
N ALA A 4 20.13 16.08 3.41
CA ALA A 4 19.49 16.98 2.43
C ALA A 4 18.06 16.56 2.04
N ILE A 5 17.73 15.27 2.18
CA ILE A 5 16.48 14.67 1.68
C ILE A 5 15.27 15.10 2.54
N ASN A 6 15.48 15.41 3.82
CA ASN A 6 14.40 15.64 4.78
C ASN A 6 14.14 17.12 5.13
N THR A 7 14.71 18.06 4.37
CA THR A 7 14.36 19.48 4.54
C THR A 7 12.98 19.78 3.95
N LEU A 8 12.26 20.75 4.54
CA LEU A 8 10.95 21.20 4.02
C LEU A 8 11.03 21.61 2.54
N ALA A 9 12.13 22.24 2.14
CA ALA A 9 12.41 22.63 0.76
C ALA A 9 12.56 21.42 -0.19
N SER A 10 13.19 20.32 0.28
CA SER A 10 13.31 19.08 -0.51
C SER A 10 11.94 18.43 -0.75
N LYS A 11 11.10 18.37 0.29
CA LYS A 11 9.75 17.78 0.21
C LYS A 11 8.83 18.59 -0.72
N GLU A 12 8.93 19.91 -0.68
CA GLU A 12 8.15 20.78 -1.57
C GLU A 12 8.60 20.64 -3.04
N ARG A 13 9.91 20.54 -3.28
CA ARG A 13 10.46 20.25 -4.61
C ARG A 13 9.97 18.90 -5.15
N ASP A 14 9.89 17.88 -4.29
CA ASP A 14 9.40 16.56 -4.68
C ASP A 14 7.90 16.55 -4.95
N ARG A 15 7.09 17.34 -4.23
CA ARG A 15 5.67 17.54 -4.55
C ARG A 15 5.48 18.19 -5.92
N GLN A 16 6.25 19.23 -6.23
CA GLN A 16 6.19 19.91 -7.53
C GLN A 16 6.59 18.98 -8.68
N ARG A 17 7.64 18.17 -8.48
CA ARG A 17 8.05 17.14 -9.43
C ARG A 17 6.96 16.09 -9.65
N PHE A 18 6.33 15.62 -8.58
CA PHE A 18 5.23 14.66 -8.67
C PHE A 18 4.02 15.22 -9.43
N ALA A 19 3.63 16.47 -9.15
CA ALA A 19 2.54 17.14 -9.86
C ALA A 19 2.83 17.28 -11.35
N ALA A 20 4.07 17.65 -11.72
CA ALA A 20 4.49 17.76 -13.12
C ALA A 20 4.45 16.40 -13.84
N LEU A 21 4.88 15.32 -13.18
CA LEU A 21 4.82 13.97 -13.73
C LEU A 21 3.38 13.48 -13.93
N MET A 22 2.47 13.80 -13.01
CA MET A 22 1.06 13.46 -13.15
C MET A 22 0.39 14.25 -14.27
N ALA A 23 0.69 15.54 -14.40
CA ALA A 23 0.21 16.36 -15.52
C ALA A 23 0.72 15.84 -16.87
N GLN A 24 1.97 15.38 -16.95
CA GLN A 24 2.52 14.73 -18.15
C GLN A 24 1.83 13.39 -18.44
N HIS A 25 1.53 12.60 -17.41
CA HIS A 25 0.80 11.34 -17.54
C HIS A 25 -0.64 11.54 -18.05
N GLU A 26 -1.35 12.54 -17.52
CA GLU A 26 -2.68 12.93 -17.99
C GLU A 26 -2.64 13.45 -19.43
N ALA A 27 -1.68 14.33 -19.76
CA ALA A 27 -1.50 14.86 -21.11
C ALA A 27 -1.08 13.78 -22.12
N ALA A 28 -0.34 12.75 -21.68
CA ALA A 28 0.03 11.59 -22.50
C ALA A 28 -1.16 10.65 -22.79
N GLY A 29 -2.35 10.93 -22.26
CA GLY A 29 -3.61 10.40 -22.76
C GLY A 29 -3.78 8.89 -22.64
N ARG A 30 -3.06 8.23 -21.72
CA ARG A 30 -3.25 6.79 -21.49
C ARG A 30 -3.76 6.54 -20.09
N GLY A 31 -5.08 6.71 -19.95
CA GLY A 31 -5.82 5.77 -19.10
C GLY A 31 -5.41 4.35 -19.55
N ILE A 32 -5.24 3.44 -18.60
CA ILE A 32 -4.86 2.06 -18.89
C ILE A 32 -5.94 1.47 -19.80
N VAL A 33 -5.70 1.50 -21.12
CA VAL A 33 -6.59 0.87 -22.09
C VAL A 33 -6.33 -0.61 -21.96
N ILE A 34 -7.24 -1.30 -21.28
CA ILE A 34 -7.29 -2.76 -21.34
C ILE A 34 -7.42 -3.09 -22.83
N ALA A 35 -6.42 -3.77 -23.39
CA ALA A 35 -6.47 -4.15 -24.80
C ALA A 35 -7.78 -4.89 -25.05
N PRO A 36 -8.50 -4.63 -26.15
CA PRO A 36 -9.80 -5.26 -26.42
C PRO A 36 -9.73 -6.79 -26.50
N THR A 37 -8.54 -7.35 -26.69
CA THR A 37 -8.25 -8.79 -26.69
C THR A 37 -7.79 -9.34 -25.34
N TYR A 38 -7.64 -8.50 -24.31
CA TYR A 38 -7.19 -8.93 -23.00
C TYR A 38 -8.37 -9.50 -22.20
N THR A 39 -8.44 -10.83 -22.15
CA THR A 39 -9.33 -11.53 -21.23
C THR A 39 -8.56 -11.79 -19.93
N PRO A 40 -8.88 -11.12 -18.80
CA PRO A 40 -8.22 -11.41 -17.53
C PRO A 40 -8.53 -12.85 -17.13
N LYS A 41 -7.52 -13.72 -17.14
CA LYS A 41 -7.66 -15.07 -16.59
C LYS A 41 -7.65 -14.96 -15.07
N PRO A 42 -8.62 -15.57 -14.35
CA PRO A 42 -8.57 -15.60 -12.90
C PRO A 42 -7.29 -16.32 -12.47
N MET A 43 -6.53 -15.69 -11.59
CA MET A 43 -5.33 -16.31 -11.04
C MET A 43 -5.76 -17.57 -10.27
N PRO A 44 -5.12 -18.73 -10.48
CA PRO A 44 -5.45 -19.93 -9.72
C PRO A 44 -5.24 -19.66 -8.22
N PRO A 45 -6.04 -20.30 -7.35
CA PRO A 45 -5.87 -20.16 -5.91
C PRO A 45 -4.45 -20.59 -5.55
N ARG A 46 -3.72 -19.68 -4.89
CA ARG A 46 -2.38 -19.97 -4.38
C ARG A 46 -2.52 -21.03 -3.28
N ARG A 47 -2.15 -22.27 -3.59
CA ARG A 47 -1.92 -23.27 -2.54
C ARG A 47 -0.65 -22.85 -1.81
N SER A 48 -0.77 -22.43 -0.56
CA SER A 48 0.40 -22.25 0.29
C SER A 48 1.12 -23.60 0.37
N LYS A 49 2.45 -23.63 0.20
CA LYS A 49 3.25 -24.82 0.52
C LYS A 49 3.33 -25.09 2.02
N ILE A 50 2.82 -24.17 2.83
CA ILE A 50 2.84 -24.23 4.29
C ILE A 50 1.62 -25.02 4.74
N ASP A 51 1.86 -26.01 5.60
CA ASP A 51 0.81 -26.77 6.26
C ASP A 51 0.01 -25.85 7.20
N PRO A 52 -1.32 -25.73 7.05
CA PRO A 52 -2.14 -24.85 7.86
C PRO A 52 -2.03 -25.14 9.37
N GLU A 53 -1.71 -26.36 9.78
CA GLU A 53 -1.54 -26.71 11.20
C GLU A 53 -0.20 -26.19 11.77
N THR A 54 0.77 -25.88 10.91
CA THR A 54 2.08 -25.34 11.31
C THR A 54 2.13 -23.81 11.35
N VAL A 55 1.11 -23.13 10.79
CA VAL A 55 1.05 -21.66 10.78
C VAL A 55 0.74 -21.14 12.18
N PRO A 56 1.58 -20.26 12.77
CA PRO A 56 1.29 -19.66 14.06
C PRO A 56 -0.03 -18.88 14.04
N LYS A 57 -1.06 -19.41 14.71
CA LYS A 57 -2.35 -18.72 14.83
C LYS A 57 -2.18 -17.47 15.69
N ARG A 58 -2.63 -16.32 15.18
CA ARG A 58 -2.62 -15.07 15.94
C ARG A 58 -3.45 -15.25 17.21
N LYS A 59 -2.82 -15.16 18.38
CA LYS A 59 -3.54 -15.20 19.66
C LYS A 59 -4.44 -13.97 19.76
N GLN A 60 -5.70 -14.18 20.16
CA GLN A 60 -6.63 -13.08 20.40
C GLN A 60 -6.06 -12.23 21.54
N ALA A 61 -6.02 -10.91 21.34
CA ALA A 61 -5.52 -10.01 22.37
C ALA A 61 -6.39 -10.11 23.63
N THR A 62 -5.75 -10.27 24.79
CA THR A 62 -6.43 -10.26 26.09
C THR A 62 -7.13 -8.91 26.26
N LYS A 63 -8.45 -8.91 26.28
CA LYS A 63 -9.22 -7.69 26.60
C LYS A 63 -8.96 -7.33 28.06
N ILE A 64 -8.06 -6.39 28.29
CA ILE A 64 -7.86 -5.82 29.63
C ILE A 64 -9.16 -5.10 30.00
N ARG A 65 -9.92 -5.64 30.95
CA ARG A 65 -11.07 -4.93 31.51
C ARG A 65 -10.51 -3.75 32.32
N LYS A 66 -10.80 -2.53 31.87
CA LYS A 66 -10.47 -1.30 32.61
C LYS A 66 -11.12 -1.40 33.99
N ALA A 67 -10.29 -1.53 35.03
CA ALA A 67 -10.76 -1.53 36.41
C ALA A 67 -11.50 -0.21 36.66
N GLY A 68 -12.68 -0.31 37.30
CA GLY A 68 -13.65 0.76 37.46
C GLY A 68 -13.05 2.06 37.96
N GLY A 69 -13.36 3.15 37.26
CA GLY A 69 -13.25 4.49 37.83
C GLY A 69 -14.26 4.61 38.97
N ARG A 70 -13.77 4.96 40.16
CA ARG A 70 -14.63 5.33 41.30
C ARG A 70 -15.45 6.57 40.93
N ALA A 71 -16.73 6.51 41.25
CA ALA A 71 -17.67 7.61 41.27
C ALA A 71 -17.27 8.68 42.30
#